data_AF-A0AAW2KQB9-F1
#
_entry.id   AF-A0AAW2KQB9-F1
#
_cell.length_a   1.000
_cell.length_b   1.000
_cell.length_c   1.000
_cell.angle_alpha   90.00
_cell.angle_beta   90.00
_cell.angle_gamma   90.00
#
_symmetry.space_group_name_H-M   'P 1'
#
loop_
_entity.id
_entity.type
_entity.pdbx_description
1 polymer ?
#
loop_
_entity_poly.entity_id
_entity_poly.type
_entity_poly.pdbx_seq_one_letter_code
_entity_poly.pdbx_strand_id
1 'polypeptide(L)'
;MHIEKNVFDNIFNTVMDIKENQRINARKDLAIICNRPELQVDERRLNVMPKAMYTLTKDQKRKVCEWVKCLRFPDGYASNLSRCVDMMELRLHGMKSHDCHIFMQKLIPVAFREMVPERVWSALTEVSLMFQVLCSTTLDIRKVQELEDSVAVIM
;
A
#
# COMPACT_ATOMS: atom_id res chain seq x y z
N MET A 1 -10.42 0.14 15.23
CA MET A 1 -10.08 -0.14 13.82
C MET A 1 -8.55 -0.19 13.66
N HIS A 2 -7.94 -1.27 14.15
CA HIS A 2 -6.49 -1.49 14.05
C HIS A 2 -6.12 -2.23 12.76
N ILE A 3 -7.01 -3.10 12.28
CA ILE A 3 -6.79 -3.94 11.10
C ILE A 3 -6.56 -3.07 9.86
N GLU A 4 -7.48 -2.15 9.54
CA GLU A 4 -7.36 -1.33 8.33
C GLU A 4 -6.13 -0.44 8.32
N LYS A 5 -5.78 0.13 9.48
CA LYS A 5 -4.54 0.90 9.62
C LYS A 5 -3.34 0.01 9.34
N ASN A 6 -3.30 -1.19 9.92
CA ASN A 6 -2.21 -2.13 9.67
C ASN A 6 -2.13 -2.56 8.20
N VAL A 7 -3.28 -2.80 7.55
CA VAL A 7 -3.35 -3.15 6.13
C VAL A 7 -2.83 -1.99 5.28
N PHE A 8 -3.32 -0.77 5.51
CA PHE A 8 -2.83 0.43 4.84
C PHE A 8 -1.32 0.62 5.03
N ASP A 9 -0.84 0.59 6.27
CA ASP A 9 0.58 0.79 6.59
C ASP A 9 1.43 -0.29 5.89
N ASN A 10 0.99 -1.54 5.87
CA ASN A 10 1.69 -2.62 5.18
C ASN A 10 1.74 -2.41 3.67
N ILE A 11 0.62 -2.07 3.02
CA ILE A 11 0.55 -1.86 1.57
C ILE A 11 1.39 -0.63 1.19
N PHE A 12 1.13 0.50 1.84
CA PHE A 12 1.78 1.77 1.54
C PHE A 12 3.29 1.69 1.77
N ASN A 13 3.73 1.14 2.91
CA ASN A 13 5.17 1.00 3.21
C ASN A 13 5.87 0.03 2.27
N THR A 14 5.17 -1.02 1.79
CA THR A 14 5.72 -1.95 0.80
C THR A 14 5.96 -1.25 -0.54
N VAL A 15 4.98 -0.53 -1.07
CA VAL A 15 5.09 0.20 -2.35
C VAL A 15 6.10 1.35 -2.25
N MET A 16 6.09 2.07 -1.13
CA MET A 16 7.02 3.15 -0.84
C MET A 16 8.39 2.67 -0.36
N ASP A 17 8.64 1.35 -0.27
CA ASP A 17 9.90 0.75 0.16
C ASP A 17 10.47 1.43 1.42
N ILE A 18 9.65 1.49 2.47
CA ILE A 18 9.99 2.04 3.79
C ILE A 18 10.56 0.92 4.66
N LYS A 19 11.80 1.12 5.14
CA LYS A 19 12.63 0.07 5.74
C LYS A 19 12.13 -0.49 7.07
N GLU A 20 11.27 0.22 7.78
CA GLU A 20 10.83 -0.15 9.14
C GLU A 20 10.11 -1.52 9.21
N ASN A 21 9.53 -1.99 8.10
CA ASN A 21 8.81 -3.26 8.03
C ASN A 21 9.58 -4.42 7.35
N GLN A 22 10.79 -4.18 6.84
CA GLN A 22 11.57 -5.21 6.14
C GLN A 22 12.50 -5.96 7.11
N ARG A 23 12.02 -7.10 7.64
CA ARG A 23 12.86 -8.01 8.45
C ARG A 23 13.60 -9.00 7.54
N ILE A 24 14.89 -9.19 7.80
CA ILE A 24 15.72 -10.18 7.06
C ILE A 24 15.11 -11.58 7.14
N ASN A 25 14.56 -11.96 8.29
CA ASN A 25 13.91 -13.26 8.47
C ASN A 25 12.69 -13.43 7.54
N ALA A 26 11.85 -12.40 7.39
CA ALA A 26 10.72 -12.45 6.49
C ALA A 26 11.14 -12.63 5.01
N ARG A 27 12.32 -12.13 4.62
CA ARG A 27 12.89 -12.37 3.29
C ARG A 27 13.44 -13.78 3.12
N LYS A 28 13.95 -14.39 4.19
CA LYS A 28 14.35 -15.81 4.19
C LYS A 28 13.13 -16.73 4.10
N ASP A 29 12.07 -16.40 4.82
CA ASP A 29 10.78 -17.12 4.73
C ASP A 29 10.20 -17.05 3.32
N LEU A 30 10.33 -15.89 2.64
CA LEU A 30 9.91 -15.73 1.24
C LEU A 30 10.63 -16.72 0.30
N ALA A 31 11.91 -17.03 0.54
CA ALA A 31 12.64 -18.01 -0.27
C ALA A 31 12.12 -19.45 -0.08
N ILE A 32 11.52 -19.74 1.08
CA ILE A 32 10.98 -21.06 1.42
C ILE A 32 9.53 -21.20 0.94
N ILE A 33 8.72 -20.15 1.12
CA ILE A 33 7.27 -20.17 0.92
C ILE A 33 6.88 -19.72 -0.49
N CYS A 34 7.67 -18.84 -1.12
CA CYS A 34 7.34 -18.24 -2.41
C CYS A 34 8.37 -18.57 -3.48
N ASN A 35 7.90 -18.93 -4.68
CA ASN A 35 8.76 -19.13 -5.85
C ASN A 35 9.08 -17.78 -6.55
N ARG A 36 9.85 -16.92 -5.86
CA ARG A 36 10.26 -15.59 -6.33
C ARG A 36 11.78 -15.41 -6.18
N PRO A 37 12.59 -16.14 -6.98
CA PRO A 37 14.06 -16.11 -6.87
C PRO A 37 14.66 -14.71 -7.01
N GLU A 38 14.01 -13.83 -7.77
CA GLU A 38 14.41 -12.44 -7.99
C GLU A 38 14.34 -11.54 -6.74
N LEU A 39 13.64 -11.97 -5.68
CA LEU A 39 13.49 -11.22 -4.43
C LEU A 39 14.33 -11.78 -3.27
N GLN A 40 15.04 -12.90 -3.50
CA GLN A 40 15.84 -13.58 -2.49
C GLN A 40 17.04 -12.75 -2.06
N VAL A 41 17.45 -12.92 -0.81
CA VAL A 41 18.64 -12.24 -0.25
C VAL A 41 19.88 -12.88 -0.84
N ASP A 42 20.76 -12.07 -1.42
CA ASP A 42 22.07 -12.54 -1.85
C ASP A 42 23.01 -12.60 -0.64
N GLU A 43 23.15 -13.80 -0.06
CA GLU A 43 24.05 -14.05 1.07
C GLU A 43 25.53 -13.86 0.70
N ARG A 44 25.88 -13.88 -0.60
CA ARG A 44 27.26 -13.68 -1.08
C ARG A 44 27.62 -12.20 -1.19
N ARG A 45 26.63 -11.31 -1.31
CA ARG A 45 26.80 -9.86 -1.43
C ARG A 45 26.20 -9.14 -0.23
N LEU A 46 26.79 -9.33 0.96
CA LEU A 46 26.48 -8.52 2.16
C LEU A 46 24.99 -8.49 2.58
N ASN A 47 24.19 -9.50 2.23
CA ASN A 47 22.74 -9.51 2.43
C ASN A 47 22.01 -8.33 1.74
N VAL A 48 22.46 -7.96 0.53
CA VAL A 48 21.76 -6.96 -0.27
C VAL A 48 20.39 -7.51 -0.69
N MET A 49 19.35 -6.75 -0.35
CA MET A 49 17.97 -7.04 -0.70
C MET A 49 17.64 -6.42 -2.07
N PRO A 50 17.38 -7.22 -3.12
CA PRO A 50 16.95 -6.69 -4.40
C PRO A 50 15.62 -5.94 -4.24
N LYS A 51 15.49 -4.85 -4.99
CA LYS A 51 14.25 -4.07 -5.06
C LYS A 51 13.21 -4.83 -5.84
N ALA A 52 12.00 -4.90 -5.30
CA ALA A 52 10.91 -5.53 -6.02
C ALA A 52 10.33 -4.60 -7.10
N MET A 53 9.77 -5.17 -8.16
CA MET A 53 9.17 -4.44 -9.27
C MET A 53 8.00 -3.52 -8.88
N TYR A 54 7.40 -3.75 -7.70
CA TYR A 54 6.31 -2.95 -7.14
C TYR A 54 6.80 -1.80 -6.26
N THR A 55 8.11 -1.59 -6.14
CA THR A 55 8.68 -0.49 -5.32
C THR A 55 8.91 0.76 -6.15
N LEU A 56 8.58 1.90 -5.57
CA LEU A 56 8.76 3.19 -6.25
C LEU A 56 10.23 3.65 -6.25
N THR A 57 10.62 4.30 -7.34
CA THR A 57 11.86 5.07 -7.42
C THR A 57 11.81 6.30 -6.51
N LYS A 58 12.97 6.88 -6.19
CA LYS A 58 13.04 8.07 -5.31
C LYS A 58 12.20 9.24 -5.85
N ASP A 59 12.20 9.44 -7.17
CA ASP A 59 11.44 10.52 -7.81
C ASP A 59 9.93 10.25 -7.79
N GLN A 60 9.51 8.99 -7.98
CA GLN A 60 8.11 8.60 -7.82
C GLN A 60 7.64 8.78 -6.37
N LYS A 61 8.43 8.35 -5.37
CA LYS A 61 8.11 8.58 -3.95
C LYS A 61 7.93 10.07 -3.65
N ARG A 62 8.81 10.93 -4.19
CA ARG A 62 8.69 12.39 -4.07
C ARG A 62 7.37 12.91 -4.64
N LYS A 63 6.99 12.48 -5.85
CA LYS A 63 5.70 12.86 -6.46
C LYS A 63 4.51 12.47 -5.60
N VAL A 64 4.52 11.25 -5.03
CA VAL A 64 3.47 10.80 -4.11
C VAL A 64 3.41 11.71 -2.88
N CYS A 65 4.54 11.95 -2.21
CA CYS A 65 4.59 12.81 -1.02
C CYS A 65 4.14 14.25 -1.31
N GLU A 66 4.56 14.83 -2.43
CA GLU A 66 4.14 16.17 -2.88
C GLU A 66 2.64 16.20 -3.16
N TRP A 67 2.12 15.21 -3.86
CA TRP A 67 0.69 15.07 -4.11
C TRP A 67 -0.10 15.01 -2.80
N VAL A 68 0.30 14.13 -1.86
CA VAL A 68 -0.35 14.02 -0.55
C VAL A 68 -0.30 15.35 0.23
N LYS A 69 0.81 16.08 0.15
CA LYS A 69 0.96 17.39 0.81
C LYS A 69 0.02 18.45 0.22
N CYS A 70 -0.30 18.34 -1.07
CA CYS A 70 -1.20 19.23 -1.78
C CYS A 70 -2.69 18.83 -1.66
N LEU A 71 -3.00 17.63 -1.18
CA LEU A 71 -4.39 17.19 -1.00
C LEU A 71 -5.15 18.11 -0.06
N ARG A 72 -6.39 18.43 -0.45
CA ARG A 72 -7.36 19.19 0.33
C ARG A 72 -8.67 18.43 0.27
N PHE A 73 -9.33 18.32 1.41
CA PHE A 73 -10.61 17.63 1.55
C PHE A 73 -11.67 18.60 2.06
N PRO A 74 -12.96 18.35 1.77
CA PRO A 74 -14.06 19.04 2.43
C PRO A 74 -13.98 18.89 3.94
N ASP A 75 -14.55 19.85 4.66
CA ASP A 75 -14.59 19.79 6.12
C ASP A 75 -15.30 18.52 6.61
N GLY A 76 -14.73 17.89 7.64
CA GLY A 76 -15.20 16.61 8.17
C GLY A 76 -14.88 15.35 7.34
N TYR A 77 -14.31 15.46 6.13
CA TYR A 77 -14.05 14.28 5.28
C TYR A 77 -12.74 13.54 5.61
N ALA A 78 -11.65 14.25 5.87
CA ALA A 78 -10.37 13.69 6.31
C ALA A 78 -9.56 14.76 7.02
N SER A 79 -8.57 14.37 7.82
CA SER A 79 -7.68 15.35 8.44
C SER A 79 -6.71 15.96 7.42
N ASN A 80 -6.03 17.04 7.80
CA ASN A 80 -5.01 17.63 6.93
C ASN A 80 -3.77 16.72 6.82
N LEU A 81 -3.74 15.90 5.77
CA LEU A 81 -2.67 14.94 5.48
C LEU A 81 -1.31 15.60 5.25
N SER A 82 -1.25 16.90 4.93
CA SER A 82 0.01 17.61 4.74
C SER A 82 0.91 17.56 5.97
N ARG A 83 0.32 17.42 7.17
CA ARG A 83 1.03 17.33 8.45
C ARG A 83 1.69 15.96 8.67
N CYS A 84 1.27 14.96 7.90
CA CYS A 84 1.78 13.60 7.97
C CYS A 84 2.93 13.35 6.99
N VAL A 85 3.24 14.29 6.10
CA VAL A 85 4.25 14.10 5.05
C VAL A 85 5.63 14.54 5.53
N ASP A 86 6.58 13.61 5.53
CA ASP A 86 8.00 13.90 5.68
C ASP A 86 8.67 13.90 4.30
N MET A 87 9.05 15.11 3.84
CA MET A 87 9.70 15.31 2.54
C MET A 87 11.19 14.97 2.55
N MET A 88 11.82 14.85 3.72
CA MET A 88 13.22 14.48 3.85
C MET A 88 13.37 12.96 3.72
N GLU A 89 12.55 12.22 4.48
CA GLU A 89 12.55 10.76 4.48
C GLU A 89 11.62 10.14 3.42
N LEU A 90 10.82 10.96 2.70
CA LEU A 90 9.84 10.54 1.68
C LEU A 90 8.86 9.48 2.21
N ARG A 91 8.28 9.74 3.38
CA ARG A 91 7.35 8.84 4.06
C ARG A 91 6.17 9.59 4.67
N LEU A 92 5.16 8.83 5.07
CA LEU A 92 4.04 9.33 5.85
C LEU A 92 4.17 8.88 7.31
N HIS A 93 3.87 9.75 8.26
CA HIS A 93 3.87 9.43 9.69
C HIS A 93 2.68 10.07 10.40
N GLY A 94 2.29 9.50 11.54
CA GLY A 94 1.26 10.10 12.40
C GLY A 94 -0.15 10.14 11.79
N MET A 95 -0.42 9.37 10.73
CA MET A 95 -1.76 9.26 10.17
C MET A 95 -2.70 8.59 11.17
N LYS A 96 -3.90 9.16 11.33
CA LYS A 96 -4.96 8.55 12.17
C LYS A 96 -5.61 7.39 11.40
N SER A 97 -6.21 6.44 12.12
CA SER A 97 -6.88 5.30 11.49
C SER A 97 -7.93 5.71 10.45
N HIS A 98 -8.66 6.80 10.70
CA HIS A 98 -9.62 7.36 9.75
C HIS A 98 -8.95 7.86 8.47
N ASP A 99 -7.81 8.54 8.57
CA ASP A 99 -7.07 9.01 7.40
C ASP A 99 -6.52 7.83 6.58
N CYS A 100 -6.00 6.81 7.25
CA CYS A 100 -5.57 5.56 6.62
C CYS A 100 -6.73 4.86 5.90
N HIS A 101 -7.91 4.84 6.52
CA HIS A 101 -9.13 4.26 5.93
C HIS A 101 -9.52 4.96 4.62
N ILE A 102 -9.63 6.30 4.65
CA ILE A 102 -9.94 7.11 3.46
C ILE A 102 -8.88 6.89 2.39
N PHE A 103 -7.60 6.88 2.77
CA PHE A 103 -6.52 6.69 1.81
C PHE A 103 -6.59 5.32 1.14
N MET A 104 -6.77 4.27 1.94
CA MET A 104 -6.86 2.90 1.46
C MET A 104 -8.03 2.69 0.50
N GLN A 105 -9.22 3.21 0.84
CA GLN A 105 -10.42 3.01 0.02
C GLN A 105 -10.47 3.87 -1.23
N LYS A 106 -9.91 5.09 -1.19
CA LYS A 106 -10.15 6.12 -2.23
C LYS A 106 -8.90 6.60 -2.93
N LEU A 107 -7.76 6.62 -2.24
CA LEU A 107 -6.57 7.32 -2.71
C LEU A 107 -5.50 6.39 -3.24
N ILE A 108 -5.39 5.13 -2.77
CA ILE A 108 -4.41 4.15 -3.27
C ILE A 108 -4.43 4.01 -4.81
N PRO A 109 -5.58 3.84 -5.48
CA PRO A 109 -5.62 3.66 -6.94
C PRO A 109 -5.10 4.90 -7.67
N VAL A 110 -5.37 6.08 -7.12
CA VAL A 110 -4.93 7.37 -7.68
C VAL A 110 -3.45 7.62 -7.40
N ALA A 111 -3.01 7.34 -6.17
CA ALA A 111 -1.65 7.58 -5.69
C ALA A 111 -0.61 6.81 -6.49
N PHE A 112 -0.94 5.60 -6.93
CA PHE A 112 -0.01 4.69 -7.60
C PHE A 112 -0.31 4.47 -9.09
N ARG A 113 -1.29 5.17 -9.66
CA ARG A 113 -1.59 5.08 -11.10
C ARG A 113 -0.34 5.42 -11.91
N GLU A 114 -0.01 4.56 -12.88
CA GLU A 114 1.18 4.69 -13.74
C GLU A 114 2.54 4.68 -13.01
N MET A 115 2.57 4.45 -11.69
CA MET A 115 3.80 4.40 -10.90
C MET A 115 4.33 2.98 -10.69
N VAL A 116 3.44 1.99 -10.76
CA VAL A 116 3.74 0.56 -10.61
C VAL A 116 3.24 -0.22 -11.84
N PRO A 117 3.74 -1.44 -12.10
CA PRO A 117 3.25 -2.27 -13.20
C PRO A 117 1.72 -2.47 -13.15
N GLU A 118 1.07 -2.54 -14.31
CA GLU A 118 -0.41 -2.58 -14.40
C GLU A 118 -1.03 -3.70 -13.55
N ARG A 119 -0.40 -4.88 -13.50
CA ARG A 119 -0.86 -5.99 -12.66
C ARG A 119 -0.85 -5.65 -11.17
N VAL A 120 0.17 -4.93 -10.71
CA VAL A 120 0.28 -4.48 -9.31
C VAL A 120 -0.76 -3.40 -9.03
N TRP A 121 -0.93 -2.46 -9.97
CA TRP A 121 -1.93 -1.41 -9.84
C TRP A 121 -3.36 -1.96 -9.80
N SER A 122 -3.68 -2.96 -10.62
CA SER A 122 -4.98 -3.66 -10.59
C SER A 122 -5.23 -4.29 -9.22
N ALA A 123 -4.26 -5.06 -8.70
CA ALA A 123 -4.38 -5.69 -7.39
C ALA A 123 -4.56 -4.65 -6.26
N LEU A 124 -3.80 -3.54 -6.28
CA LEU A 124 -3.99 -2.46 -5.32
C LEU A 124 -5.39 -1.83 -5.41
N THR A 125 -5.91 -1.69 -6.62
CA THR A 125 -7.25 -1.14 -6.88
C THR A 125 -8.35 -2.07 -6.40
N GLU A 126 -8.22 -3.38 -6.64
CA GLU A 126 -9.15 -4.40 -6.16
C GLU A 126 -9.19 -4.44 -4.63
N VAL A 127 -8.03 -4.34 -3.96
CA VAL A 127 -7.99 -4.22 -2.50
C VAL A 127 -8.73 -2.97 -2.02
N SER A 128 -8.51 -1.81 -2.64
CA SER A 128 -9.25 -0.58 -2.31
C SER A 128 -10.76 -0.74 -2.47
N LEU A 129 -11.21 -1.37 -3.55
CA LEU A 129 -12.63 -1.63 -3.83
C LEU A 129 -13.22 -2.62 -2.82
N MET A 130 -12.49 -3.67 -2.47
CA MET A 130 -12.90 -4.65 -1.46
C MET A 130 -13.15 -3.94 -0.12
N PHE A 131 -12.19 -3.14 0.37
CA PHE A 131 -12.37 -2.39 1.62
C PHE A 131 -13.47 -1.34 1.54
N GLN A 132 -13.75 -0.78 0.37
CA GLN A 132 -14.87 0.14 0.19
C GLN A 132 -16.22 -0.58 0.39
N VAL A 133 -16.37 -1.81 -0.09
CA VAL A 133 -17.60 -2.60 0.12
C VAL A 133 -17.68 -3.11 1.55
N LEU A 134 -16.60 -3.72 2.07
CA LEU A 134 -16.57 -4.33 3.39
C LEU A 134 -16.86 -3.33 4.51
N CYS A 135 -16.43 -2.08 4.35
CA CYS A 135 -16.67 -1.03 5.35
C CYS A 135 -17.81 -0.07 4.97
N SER A 136 -18.65 -0.45 4.01
CA SER A 136 -19.88 0.27 3.69
C SER A 136 -20.84 0.23 4.88
N THR A 137 -21.60 1.31 5.07
CA THR A 137 -22.66 1.38 6.10
C THR A 137 -23.77 0.37 5.85
N THR A 138 -24.00 0.02 4.59
CA THR A 138 -24.91 -1.05 4.17
C THR A 138 -24.15 -2.08 3.34
N LEU A 139 -24.19 -3.33 3.79
CA LEU A 139 -23.59 -4.45 3.08
C LEU A 139 -24.64 -5.06 2.15
N ASP A 140 -24.34 -5.04 0.85
CA ASP A 140 -25.10 -5.77 -0.16
C ASP A 140 -24.46 -7.14 -0.36
N ILE A 141 -25.21 -8.19 0.00
CA ILE A 141 -24.75 -9.58 -0.08
C ILE A 141 -24.28 -9.92 -1.51
N ARG A 142 -24.90 -9.36 -2.54
CA ARG A 142 -24.52 -9.60 -3.93
C ARG A 142 -23.13 -9.07 -4.22
N LYS A 143 -22.82 -7.86 -3.75
CA LYS A 143 -21.48 -7.25 -3.90
C LYS A 143 -20.43 -8.01 -3.11
N VAL A 144 -20.80 -8.58 -1.96
CA VAL A 144 -19.87 -9.41 -1.17
C VAL A 144 -19.58 -10.72 -1.90
N GLN A 145 -20.58 -11.35 -2.53
CA GLN A 145 -20.39 -12.55 -3.35
C GLN A 145 -19.54 -12.26 -4.59
N GLU A 146 -19.80 -11.15 -5.29
CA GLU A 146 -18.95 -10.69 -6.41
C GLU A 146 -17.50 -10.46 -5.97
N LEU A 147 -17.29 -9.94 -4.75
CA LEU A 147 -15.95 -9.77 -4.21
C LEU A 147 -15.27 -11.11 -3.93
N GLU A 148 -15.98 -12.07 -3.34
CA GLU A 148 -15.45 -13.42 -3.06
C GLU A 148 -14.94 -14.08 -4.35
N ASP A 149 -15.71 -13.98 -5.43
CA ASP A 149 -15.33 -14.51 -6.75
C ASP A 149 -14.11 -13.77 -7.36
N SER A 150 -13.98 -12.46 -7.12
CA SER A 150 -12.87 -11.65 -7.65
C SER A 150 -11.54 -11.85 -6.90
N VAL A 151 -11.59 -12.09 -5.59
CA VAL A 151 -10.40 -12.25 -4.73
C VAL A 151 -9.66 -13.55 -5.04
N ALA A 152 -10.36 -14.58 -5.54
CA ALA A 152 -9.77 -15.89 -5.87
C ALA A 152 -8.71 -15.85 -6.99
N VAL A 153 -8.58 -14.74 -7.74
CA VAL A 153 -7.65 -14.60 -8.88
C VAL A 153 -6.29 -14.00 -8.48
N ILE A 154 -6.13 -13.54 -7.23
CA ILE A 154 -4.94 -12.80 -6.77
C ILE A 154 -3.86 -13.70 -6.12
N MET A 155 -4.12 -14.99 -5.89
CA MET A 155 -3.17 -15.92 -5.27
C MET A 155 -2.42 -16.81 -6.26
#